data_AF-A0A533XTT9-F1
#
_entry.id   AF-A0A533XTT9-F1
#
_cell.length_a   1.000
_cell.length_b   1.000
_cell.length_c   1.000
_cell.angle_alpha   90.00
_cell.angle_beta   90.00
_cell.angle_gamma   90.00
#
_symmetry.space_group_name_H-M   'P 1'
#
loop_
_entity.id
_entity.type
_entity.pdbx_description
1 polymer ?
#
loop_
_entity_poly.entity_id
_entity_poly.type
_entity_poly.pdbx_seq_one_letter_code
_entity_poly.pdbx_strand_id
1 'polypeptide(L)'
;MRYELVLAPEAIEDLRKLRTHVRAVVRDALETYLRHEPAKTSKSRIKRLRGVRRPQYRLRVEEIRIFYDVSEGAVEVLAIIPKSQAITRHGKPAGVLVGFESEDDWFDYRLENDPRFLQRIESARQSLRSGRGVRLEDIVK
;
A
#
# COMPACT_ATOMS: atom_id res chain seq x y z
N MET A 1 8.94 -6.41 18.97
CA MET A 1 9.73 -5.23 18.53
C MET A 1 8.76 -4.20 17.96
N ARG A 2 8.96 -2.91 18.22
CA ARG A 2 8.08 -1.84 17.74
C ARG A 2 8.72 -1.23 16.50
N TYR A 3 7.97 -1.17 15.41
CA TYR A 3 8.40 -0.50 14.19
C TYR A 3 7.93 0.96 14.19
N GLU A 4 8.73 1.84 13.61
CA GLU A 4 8.31 3.20 13.26
C GLU A 4 7.48 3.15 11.97
N LEU A 5 6.38 3.91 11.89
CA LEU A 5 5.52 3.95 10.71
C LEU A 5 5.79 5.26 9.97
N VAL A 6 6.47 5.19 8.83
CA VAL A 6 6.90 6.36 8.06
C VAL A 6 6.19 6.35 6.71
N LEU A 7 5.49 7.44 6.39
CA LEU A 7 4.77 7.61 5.14
C LEU A 7 5.61 8.46 4.17
N ALA A 8 5.76 7.99 2.94
CA ALA A 8 6.28 8.79 1.85
C ALA A 8 5.32 9.96 1.53
N PRO A 9 5.81 11.12 1.06
CA PRO A 9 4.97 12.22 0.61
C PRO A 9 3.87 11.78 -0.37
N GLU A 10 4.19 10.87 -1.28
CA GLU A 10 3.27 10.26 -2.24
C GLU A 10 2.12 9.52 -1.53
N ALA A 11 2.42 8.75 -0.48
CA ALA A 11 1.42 8.07 0.33
C ALA A 11 0.56 9.06 1.15
N ILE A 12 1.14 10.18 1.59
CA ILE A 12 0.38 11.23 2.29
C ILE A 12 -0.60 11.92 1.34
N GLU A 13 -0.19 12.20 0.10
CA GLU A 13 -1.09 12.70 -0.94
C GLU A 13 -2.24 11.73 -1.19
N ASP A 14 -1.94 10.44 -1.28
CA ASP A 14 -2.94 9.39 -1.45
C ASP A 14 -3.92 9.37 -0.28
N LEU A 15 -3.42 9.39 0.96
CA LEU A 15 -4.22 9.45 2.18
C LEU A 15 -5.14 10.69 2.17
N ARG A 16 -4.61 11.87 1.81
CA ARG A 16 -5.37 13.13 1.77
C ARG A 16 -6.55 13.09 0.78
N LYS A 17 -6.41 12.36 -0.34
CA LYS A 17 -7.48 12.18 -1.34
C LYS A 17 -8.62 11.29 -0.85
N LEU A 18 -8.42 10.50 0.22
CA LEU A 18 -9.48 9.68 0.79
C LEU A 18 -10.49 10.51 1.58
N ARG A 19 -11.72 9.98 1.68
CA ARG A 19 -12.76 10.53 2.56
C ARG A 19 -12.28 10.50 4.01
N THR A 20 -12.72 11.47 4.82
CA THR A 20 -12.28 11.62 6.22
C THR A 20 -12.40 10.34 7.05
N HIS A 21 -13.52 9.61 6.97
CA HIS A 21 -13.68 8.36 7.72
C HIS A 21 -12.70 7.27 7.25
N VAL A 22 -12.46 7.16 5.94
CA VAL A 22 -11.50 6.20 5.38
C VAL A 22 -10.08 6.53 5.83
N ARG A 23 -9.73 7.83 5.96
CA ARG A 23 -8.43 8.24 6.50
C ARG A 23 -8.21 7.71 7.92
N ALA A 24 -9.21 7.83 8.77
CA ALA A 24 -9.14 7.30 10.14
C ALA A 24 -8.95 5.77 10.13
N VAL A 25 -9.77 5.05 9.36
CA VAL A 25 -9.66 3.59 9.20
C VAL A 25 -8.27 3.16 8.73
N VAL A 26 -7.69 3.85 7.75
CA VAL A 26 -6.35 3.56 7.25
C VAL A 26 -5.29 3.78 8.32
N ARG A 27 -5.34 4.89 9.06
CA ARG A 27 -4.38 5.17 10.15
C ARG A 27 -4.48 4.13 11.26
N ASP A 28 -5.69 3.78 11.68
CA ASP A 28 -5.91 2.78 12.72
C ASP A 28 -5.41 1.40 12.29
N ALA A 29 -5.60 1.04 11.02
CA ALA A 29 -5.10 -0.21 10.46
C ALA A 29 -3.56 -0.24 10.36
N LEU A 30 -2.91 0.87 10.01
CA LEU A 30 -1.44 0.97 10.01
C LEU A 30 -0.89 0.71 11.42
N GLU A 31 -1.43 1.39 12.43
CA GLU A 31 -1.01 1.20 13.83
C GLU A 31 -1.31 -0.22 14.32
N THR A 32 -2.50 -0.74 14.04
CA THR A 32 -2.92 -2.07 14.53
C THR A 32 -2.10 -3.20 13.92
N TYR A 33 -1.86 -3.17 12.61
CA TYR A 33 -1.30 -4.32 11.89
C TYR A 33 0.20 -4.22 11.64
N LEU A 34 0.76 -3.01 11.49
CA LEU A 34 2.14 -2.85 11.06
C LEU A 34 3.10 -2.46 12.19
N ARG A 35 2.60 -2.01 13.34
CA ARG A 35 3.45 -1.56 14.46
C ARG A 35 4.32 -2.64 15.06
N HIS A 36 3.87 -3.90 15.03
CA HIS A 36 4.53 -5.00 15.74
C HIS A 36 4.91 -6.18 14.85
N GLU A 37 4.07 -6.54 13.88
CA GLU A 37 4.27 -7.72 13.04
C GLU A 37 4.07 -7.40 11.53
N PRO A 38 4.73 -6.37 10.97
CA PRO A 38 4.47 -5.92 9.60
C PRO A 38 4.81 -6.95 8.52
N ALA A 39 5.69 -7.91 8.81
CA ALA A 39 6.07 -8.98 7.88
C ALA A 39 5.20 -10.25 8.03
N LYS A 40 4.27 -10.30 9.00
CA LYS A 40 3.44 -11.48 9.26
C LYS A 40 2.34 -11.60 8.22
N THR A 41 2.64 -12.33 7.15
CA THR A 41 1.73 -12.52 6.03
C THR A 41 0.49 -13.34 6.41
N SER A 42 -0.64 -13.03 5.78
CA SER A 42 -1.87 -13.80 5.85
C SER A 42 -2.66 -13.70 4.55
N LYS A 43 -3.44 -14.74 4.21
CA LYS A 43 -4.27 -14.72 2.99
C LYS A 43 -5.22 -13.52 2.95
N SER A 44 -5.78 -13.12 4.10
CA SER A 44 -6.80 -12.06 4.20
C SER A 44 -6.25 -10.65 4.30
N ARG A 45 -5.07 -10.44 4.91
CA ARG A 45 -4.63 -9.10 5.34
C ARG A 45 -3.33 -8.67 4.68
N ILE A 46 -2.26 -9.42 4.85
CA ILE A 46 -0.91 -9.03 4.40
C ILE A 46 -0.38 -10.03 3.39
N LYS A 47 -0.12 -9.58 2.16
CA LYS A 47 0.50 -10.39 1.11
C LYS A 47 1.91 -9.88 0.86
N ARG A 48 2.90 -10.80 0.83
CA ARG A 48 4.24 -10.48 0.33
C ARG A 48 4.22 -10.49 -1.19
N LEU A 49 4.63 -9.38 -1.80
CA LEU A 49 4.74 -9.26 -3.24
C LEU A 49 6.16 -9.67 -3.66
N ARG A 50 6.31 -10.17 -4.89
CA ARG A 50 7.58 -10.69 -5.41
C ARG A 50 8.07 -9.81 -6.55
N GLY A 51 9.36 -9.50 -6.56
CA GLY A 51 10.04 -8.73 -7.61
C GLY A 51 10.73 -7.47 -7.08
N VAL A 52 11.95 -7.19 -7.54
CA VAL A 52 12.84 -6.15 -6.98
C VAL A 52 12.24 -4.74 -7.04
N ARG A 53 11.53 -4.41 -8.13
CA ARG A 53 10.94 -3.09 -8.37
C ARG A 53 9.56 -2.88 -7.72
N ARG A 54 9.00 -3.93 -7.12
CA ARG A 54 7.68 -3.87 -6.46
C ARG A 54 7.86 -3.58 -4.98
N PRO A 55 6.84 -3.02 -4.30
CA PRO A 55 6.80 -2.98 -2.83
C PRO A 55 6.94 -4.40 -2.27
N GLN A 56 7.50 -4.57 -1.09
CA GLN A 56 7.69 -5.88 -0.47
C GLN A 56 6.36 -6.48 -0.01
N TYR A 57 5.45 -5.65 0.49
CA TYR A 57 4.19 -6.10 1.06
C TYR A 57 3.02 -5.23 0.64
N ARG A 58 1.83 -5.84 0.71
CA ARG A 58 0.54 -5.15 0.60
C ARG A 58 -0.35 -5.52 1.78
N LEU A 59 -0.84 -4.50 2.47
CA LEU A 59 -1.88 -4.59 3.49
C LEU A 59 -3.25 -4.29 2.87
N ARG A 60 -4.24 -5.14 3.15
CA ARG A 60 -5.65 -4.98 2.78
C ARG A 60 -6.44 -4.40 3.95
N VAL A 61 -7.10 -3.27 3.72
CA VAL A 61 -7.98 -2.61 4.70
C VAL A 61 -9.27 -2.22 3.99
N GLU A 62 -10.33 -3.00 4.18
CA GLU A 62 -11.59 -2.81 3.43
C GLU A 62 -11.31 -2.73 1.91
N GLU A 63 -11.74 -1.64 1.28
CA GLU A 63 -11.53 -1.31 -0.13
C GLU A 63 -10.20 -0.59 -0.41
N ILE A 64 -9.28 -0.53 0.55
CA ILE A 64 -7.97 0.12 0.43
C ILE A 64 -6.85 -0.92 0.38
N ARG A 65 -5.87 -0.67 -0.47
CA ARG A 65 -4.62 -1.44 -0.57
C ARG A 65 -3.45 -0.52 -0.25
N ILE A 66 -2.71 -0.88 0.78
CA ILE A 66 -1.57 -0.10 1.27
C ILE A 66 -0.31 -0.87 0.92
N PHE A 67 0.61 -0.23 0.22
CA PHE A 67 1.86 -0.83 -0.22
C PHE A 67 3.01 -0.30 0.62
N TYR A 68 3.83 -1.21 1.15
CA TYR A 68 4.91 -0.85 2.06
C TYR A 68 6.11 -1.78 1.96
N ASP A 69 7.25 -1.25 2.37
CA ASP A 69 8.48 -1.99 2.62
C ASP A 69 8.74 -2.09 4.12
N VAL A 70 9.46 -3.13 4.54
CA VAL A 70 9.95 -3.24 5.92
C VAL A 70 11.47 -3.13 5.88
N SER A 71 11.99 -2.16 6.63
CA SER A 71 13.42 -1.96 6.88
C SER A 71 13.72 -2.22 8.36
N GLU A 72 14.99 -2.10 8.76
CA GLU A 72 15.38 -2.36 10.15
C GLU A 72 14.71 -1.33 11.08
N GLY A 73 13.72 -1.77 11.85
CA GLY A 73 13.00 -0.93 12.81
C GLY A 73 11.92 -0.01 12.21
N ALA A 74 11.72 0.02 10.91
CA ALA A 74 10.70 0.87 10.28
C ALA A 74 9.83 0.15 9.24
N VAL A 75 8.62 0.67 9.08
CA VAL A 75 7.67 0.35 8.02
C VAL A 75 7.54 1.60 7.16
N GLU A 76 7.88 1.44 5.89
CA GLU A 76 7.92 2.50 4.90
C GLU A 76 6.70 2.39 4.00
N VAL A 77 5.69 3.24 4.22
CA VAL A 77 4.46 3.25 3.43
C VAL A 77 4.69 4.04 2.16
N LEU A 78 4.54 3.38 1.01
CA LEU A 78 4.90 3.90 -0.30
C LEU A 78 3.69 4.40 -1.10
N ALA A 79 2.54 3.75 -0.97
CA ALA A 79 1.32 4.12 -1.68
C ALA A 79 0.06 3.63 -0.94
N ILE A 80 -1.05 4.37 -1.09
CA ILE A 80 -2.37 4.01 -0.54
C ILE A 80 -3.41 4.09 -1.66
N ILE A 81 -3.91 2.96 -2.13
CA ILE A 81 -4.71 2.89 -3.35
C ILE A 81 -6.09 2.31 -3.05
N PRO A 82 -7.18 3.04 -3.34
CA PRO A 82 -8.52 2.47 -3.36
C PRO A 82 -8.67 1.41 -4.45
N LYS A 83 -9.36 0.31 -4.13
CA LYS A 83 -9.63 -0.78 -5.08
C LYS A 83 -10.30 -0.26 -6.35
N SER A 84 -11.21 0.71 -6.21
CA SER A 84 -11.91 1.38 -7.31
C SER A 84 -10.98 2.05 -8.33
N GLN A 85 -9.79 2.49 -7.91
CA GLN A 85 -8.83 3.16 -8.80
C GLN A 85 -8.18 2.21 -9.81
N ALA A 86 -8.27 0.89 -9.60
CA ALA A 86 -7.78 -0.12 -10.53
C ALA A 86 -8.86 -0.71 -11.46
N ILE A 87 -10.09 -0.19 -11.46
CA ILE A 87 -11.20 -0.74 -12.24
C ILE A 87 -11.63 0.35 -13.24
N THR A 88 -11.25 0.30 -14.51
CA THR A 88 -11.97 -0.48 -15.53
C THR A 88 -11.26 -0.39 -16.89
N ARG A 89 -11.44 -1.40 -17.76
CA ARG A 89 -11.57 -1.22 -19.22
C ARG A 89 -12.99 -1.69 -19.53
N HIS A 90 -13.89 -0.79 -19.94
CA HIS A 90 -15.31 -1.08 -20.22
C HIS A 90 -16.13 -1.74 -19.08
N GLY A 91 -16.00 -1.28 -17.84
CA GLY A 91 -16.99 -1.63 -16.79
C GLY A 91 -16.95 -3.06 -16.23
N LYS A 92 -15.98 -3.91 -16.61
CA LYS A 92 -15.87 -5.30 -16.11
C LYS A 92 -14.51 -5.58 -15.47
N PRO A 93 -14.45 -6.32 -14.34
CA PRO A 93 -13.19 -6.87 -13.83
C PRO A 93 -12.74 -8.02 -14.73
N ALA A 94 -11.60 -7.88 -15.40
CA ALA A 94 -11.09 -8.87 -16.35
C ALA A 94 -10.49 -10.13 -15.67
N GLY A 95 -10.36 -10.14 -14.35
CA GLY A 95 -9.58 -11.14 -13.59
C GLY A 95 -10.12 -12.57 -13.64
N VAL A 96 -11.44 -12.75 -13.70
CA VAL A 96 -12.07 -14.09 -13.73
C VAL A 96 -11.87 -14.77 -15.10
N LEU A 97 -11.70 -13.99 -16.18
CA LEU A 97 -11.56 -14.51 -17.54
C LEU A 97 -10.14 -14.97 -17.90
N VAL A 98 -9.14 -14.70 -17.05
CA VAL A 98 -7.71 -15.02 -17.30
C VAL A 98 -7.14 -15.98 -16.24
N GLY A 99 -7.98 -16.54 -15.36
CA GLY A 99 -7.59 -17.58 -14.39
C GLY A 99 -6.99 -17.08 -13.08
N PHE A 100 -7.29 -15.85 -12.63
CA PHE A 100 -6.91 -15.38 -11.30
C PHE A 100 -7.85 -15.93 -10.21
N GLU A 101 -7.28 -16.33 -9.07
CA GLU A 101 -8.01 -16.87 -7.90
C GLU A 101 -8.97 -15.83 -7.27
N SER A 102 -8.63 -14.54 -7.37
CA SER A 102 -9.45 -13.46 -6.83
C SER A 102 -9.27 -12.13 -7.58
N GLU A 103 -10.23 -11.21 -7.40
CA GLU A 103 -10.10 -9.83 -7.86
C GLU A 103 -8.89 -9.11 -7.27
N ASP A 104 -8.50 -9.45 -6.03
CA ASP A 104 -7.33 -8.88 -5.37
C ASP A 104 -6.01 -9.33 -5.99
N ASP A 105 -5.97 -10.54 -6.55
CA ASP A 105 -4.81 -11.05 -7.26
C ASP A 105 -4.70 -10.42 -8.65
N TRP A 106 -5.84 -10.19 -9.32
CA TRP A 106 -5.87 -9.41 -10.56
C TRP A 106 -5.48 -7.94 -10.32
N PHE A 107 -5.94 -7.33 -9.23
CA PHE A 107 -5.57 -5.99 -8.82
C PHE A 107 -4.05 -5.86 -8.62
N ASP A 108 -3.46 -6.80 -7.87
CA ASP A 108 -2.01 -6.87 -7.68
C ASP A 108 -1.30 -6.95 -9.02
N TYR A 109 -1.68 -7.94 -9.84
CA TYR A 109 -1.05 -8.15 -11.13
C TYR A 109 -1.09 -6.89 -12.01
N ARG A 110 -2.20 -6.17 -12.04
CA ARG A 110 -2.31 -4.93 -12.83
C ARG A 110 -1.32 -3.88 -12.34
N LEU A 111 -1.29 -3.58 -11.05
CA LEU A 111 -0.41 -2.56 -10.50
C LEU A 111 1.06 -2.96 -10.62
N GLU A 112 1.36 -4.21 -10.31
CA GLU A 112 2.69 -4.80 -10.41
C GLU A 112 3.29 -4.77 -11.83
N ASN A 113 2.45 -4.59 -12.85
CA ASN A 113 2.83 -4.46 -14.25
C ASN A 113 2.51 -3.08 -14.86
N ASP A 114 2.02 -2.11 -14.07
CA ASP A 114 1.79 -0.74 -14.55
C ASP A 114 3.06 0.10 -14.37
N PRO A 115 3.71 0.56 -15.47
CA PRO A 115 4.92 1.38 -15.37
C PRO A 115 4.73 2.65 -14.54
N ARG A 116 3.53 3.25 -14.53
CA ARG A 116 3.23 4.45 -13.74
C ARG A 116 3.24 4.14 -12.25
N PHE A 117 2.68 3.00 -11.85
CA PHE A 117 2.72 2.56 -10.47
C PHE A 117 4.16 2.26 -10.04
N LEU A 118 4.92 1.52 -10.84
CA LEU A 118 6.32 1.21 -10.54
C LEU A 118 7.19 2.47 -10.43
N GLN A 119 6.98 3.46 -11.31
CA GLN A 119 7.66 4.75 -11.23
C GLN A 119 7.29 5.51 -9.93
N ARG A 120 6.01 5.51 -9.55
CA ARG A 120 5.55 6.13 -8.29
C ARG A 120 6.18 5.45 -7.07
N ILE A 121 6.29 4.11 -7.07
CA ILE A 121 6.95 3.36 -5.99
C ILE A 121 8.43 3.72 -5.88
N GLU A 122 9.14 3.85 -7.01
CA GLU A 122 10.55 4.26 -6.98
C GLU A 122 10.71 5.71 -6.48
N SER A 123 9.83 6.62 -6.88
CA SER A 123 9.79 7.99 -6.35
C SER A 123 9.57 8.01 -4.84
N ALA A 124 8.60 7.23 -4.34
CA ALA A 124 8.32 7.14 -2.90
C ALA A 124 9.53 6.63 -2.12
N ARG A 125 10.21 5.58 -2.62
CA ARG A 125 11.46 5.09 -2.02
C ARG A 125 12.55 6.16 -2.03
N GLN A 126 12.72 6.90 -3.13
CA GLN A 126 13.68 8.00 -3.20
C GLN A 126 13.33 9.11 -2.21
N SER A 127 12.04 9.43 -2.05
CA SER A 127 11.55 10.39 -1.06
C SER A 127 11.95 9.98 0.36
N LEU A 128 11.71 8.73 0.73
CA LEU A 128 12.08 8.20 2.04
C LEU A 128 13.60 8.18 2.25
N ARG A 129 14.38 7.71 1.25
CA ARG A 129 15.85 7.74 1.29
C ARG A 129 16.42 9.16 1.43
N SER A 130 15.72 10.16 0.90
CA SER A 130 16.11 11.57 1.04
C SER A 130 15.64 12.23 2.34
N GLY A 131 15.08 11.46 3.28
CA GLY A 131 14.62 11.97 4.58
C GLY A 131 13.30 12.73 4.54
N ARG A 132 12.53 12.63 3.44
CA ARG A 132 11.23 13.33 3.29
C ARG A 132 10.03 12.58 3.86
N GLY A 133 10.27 11.46 4.54
CA GLY A 133 9.22 10.68 5.19
C GLY A 133 8.61 11.44 6.38
N VAL A 134 7.31 11.22 6.61
CA VAL A 134 6.61 11.77 7.78
C VAL A 134 6.10 10.61 8.63
N ARG A 135 6.35 10.67 9.93
CA ARG A 135 5.88 9.63 10.85
C ARG A 135 4.35 9.69 11.00
N LEU A 136 3.71 8.54 11.17
CA LEU A 136 2.25 8.44 11.29
C LEU A 136 1.70 9.31 12.43
N GLU A 137 2.43 9.44 13.54
CA GLU A 137 2.09 10.29 14.68
C GLU A 137 2.08 11.79 14.35
N ASP A 138 2.93 12.22 13.42
CA ASP A 138 3.08 13.64 13.04
C ASP A 138 2.09 14.08 11.96
N ILE A 139 1.34 13.12 11.38
CA ILE A 139 0.27 13.43 10.43
C ILE A 139 -0.91 13.97 11.23
N VAL A 140 -1.19 15.28 11.08
CA VAL A 140 -2.34 15.95 11.68
C VAL A 140 -3.64 15.21 11.34
N LYS A 141 -4.51 15.01 12.33
CA LYS A 141 -5.82 14.37 12.18
C LYS A 141 -6.79 15.21 11.35
#